data_AF-A0A839NE68-F1
#
_entry.id   AF-A0A839NE68-F1
#
_cell.length_a   1.000
_cell.length_b   1.000
_cell.length_c   1.000
_cell.angle_alpha   90.00
_cell.angle_beta   90.00
_cell.angle_gamma   90.00
#
_symmetry.space_group_name_H-M   'P 1'
#
loop_
_entity.id
_entity.type
_entity.pdbx_description
1 polymer ?
#
loop_
_entity_poly.entity_id
_entity_poly.type
_entity_poly.pdbx_seq_one_letter_code
_entity_poly.pdbx_strand_id
1 'polypeptide(L)'
;MQRRGVLPPDAPDPRIDLARRVRELAVPILGLVPQPSLEDTGSLDVAEGSDASGLLDASVGVTYTLWRNPDDRSDPVNLAALTPEIRAALERTTPWPRPQWLIEHIERQRYPQLWLAVRTTWRRDGGIDLAEALVDHFDDVVGRDDGEDWADHRSAALRAAEEALRATTIQIDAVTSEAVEMDSHETLYAIGAHASPTTVATVVLPRRELRYVDIALATRPPGPFD
;
A
#
# COMPACT_ATOMS: atom_id res chain seq x y z
N MET A 1 23.27 26.53 -10.46
CA MET A 1 23.73 25.11 -10.45
C MET A 1 22.73 24.29 -9.66
N GLN A 2 21.80 23.61 -10.33
CA GLN A 2 20.97 22.58 -9.70
C GLN A 2 21.88 21.38 -9.43
N ARG A 3 22.19 21.10 -8.17
CA ARG A 3 22.84 19.83 -7.82
C ARG A 3 21.79 18.74 -8.07
N ARG A 4 22.10 17.78 -8.95
CA ARG A 4 21.27 16.59 -9.20
C ARG A 4 20.77 16.03 -7.86
N GLY A 5 19.46 15.90 -7.69
CA GLY A 5 18.83 15.29 -6.51
C GLY A 5 18.45 16.23 -5.36
N VAL A 6 18.68 17.55 -5.46
CA VAL A 6 18.20 18.52 -4.45
C VAL A 6 16.96 19.25 -4.96
N LEU A 7 15.84 19.10 -4.24
CA LEU A 7 14.61 19.81 -4.52
C LEU A 7 14.61 21.20 -3.86
N PRO A 8 14.11 22.24 -4.53
CA PRO A 8 13.95 23.56 -3.92
C PRO A 8 12.81 23.55 -2.88
N PRO A 9 12.77 24.46 -1.90
CA PRO A 9 11.79 24.43 -0.79
C PRO A 9 10.33 24.56 -1.22
N ASP A 10 10.09 25.14 -2.39
CA ASP A 10 8.79 25.35 -3.03
C ASP A 10 8.43 24.26 -4.04
N ALA A 11 9.19 23.16 -4.11
CA ALA A 11 8.87 22.06 -5.02
C ALA A 11 7.46 21.52 -4.71
N PRO A 12 6.63 21.30 -5.74
CA PRO A 12 5.25 20.87 -5.56
C PRO A 12 5.19 19.52 -4.85
N ASP A 13 4.15 19.33 -4.04
CA ASP A 13 3.90 18.05 -3.38
C ASP A 13 3.38 17.03 -4.41
N PRO A 14 4.12 15.93 -4.66
CA PRO A 14 3.71 14.93 -5.65
C PRO A 14 2.38 14.25 -5.30
N ARG A 15 1.97 14.27 -4.03
CA ARG A 15 0.69 13.70 -3.57
C ARG A 15 -0.51 14.44 -4.18
N ILE A 16 -0.38 15.73 -4.48
CA ILE A 16 -1.47 16.53 -5.07
C ILE A 16 -1.78 16.06 -6.49
N ASP A 17 -0.75 15.85 -7.32
CA ASP A 17 -0.93 15.38 -8.69
C ASP A 17 -1.42 13.93 -8.74
N LEU A 18 -0.92 13.07 -7.84
CA LEU A 18 -1.40 11.69 -7.71
C LEU A 18 -2.87 11.63 -7.32
N ALA A 19 -3.28 12.39 -6.30
CA ALA A 19 -4.66 12.49 -5.88
C ALA A 19 -5.58 12.95 -7.03
N ARG A 20 -5.15 13.96 -7.80
CA ARG A 20 -5.88 14.41 -9.00
C ARG A 20 -6.05 13.29 -10.02
N ARG A 21 -4.99 12.53 -10.32
CA ARG A 21 -5.07 11.39 -11.25
C ARG A 21 -6.04 10.32 -10.77
N VAL A 22 -6.02 9.98 -9.48
CA VAL A 22 -6.95 9.01 -8.90
C VAL A 22 -8.40 9.47 -9.04
N ARG A 23 -8.69 10.76 -8.86
CA ARG A 23 -10.04 11.32 -9.11
C ARG A 23 -10.48 11.18 -10.57
N GLU A 24 -9.55 11.30 -11.51
CA GLU A 24 -9.81 11.21 -12.95
C GLU A 24 -10.17 9.77 -13.41
N LEU A 25 -9.77 8.73 -12.65
CA LEU A 25 -10.07 7.34 -12.99
C LEU A 25 -11.57 7.01 -12.93
N ALA A 26 -12.35 7.74 -12.13
CA ALA A 26 -13.77 7.46 -11.87
C ALA A 26 -14.07 6.02 -11.40
N VAL A 27 -13.07 5.35 -10.82
CA VAL A 27 -13.17 4.02 -10.19
C VAL A 27 -13.18 4.20 -8.67
N PRO A 28 -14.10 3.57 -7.93
CA PRO A 28 -14.06 3.56 -6.47
C PRO A 28 -12.77 2.91 -5.98
N ILE A 29 -11.91 3.66 -5.29
CA ILE A 29 -10.71 3.13 -4.67
C ILE A 29 -11.09 2.58 -3.31
N LEU A 30 -10.72 1.33 -3.03
CA LEU A 30 -10.91 0.69 -1.74
C LEU A 30 -9.68 0.89 -0.86
N GLY A 31 -9.93 1.01 0.44
CA GLY A 31 -8.92 1.05 1.49
C GLY A 31 -9.39 0.29 2.72
N LEU A 32 -8.50 0.12 3.69
CA LEU A 32 -8.87 -0.40 5.00
C LEU A 32 -9.85 0.57 5.68
N VAL A 33 -10.85 0.02 6.36
CA VAL A 33 -11.78 0.80 7.18
C VAL A 33 -10.97 1.67 8.17
N PRO A 34 -11.31 2.96 8.33
CA PRO A 34 -10.64 3.83 9.29
C PRO A 34 -10.64 3.22 10.69
N GLN A 35 -9.46 3.12 11.29
CA GLN A 35 -9.26 2.54 12.62
C GLN A 35 -8.11 3.27 13.34
N PRO A 36 -8.12 3.35 14.69
CA PRO A 36 -7.15 4.16 15.43
C PRO A 36 -5.68 3.79 15.18
N SER A 37 -5.42 2.52 14.93
CA SER A 37 -4.11 1.96 14.65
C SER A 37 -3.56 2.31 13.26
N LEU A 38 -4.37 2.86 12.35
CA LEU A 38 -3.96 3.17 10.98
C LEU A 38 -4.13 4.64 10.65
N GLU A 39 -3.12 5.20 10.00
CA GLU A 39 -3.20 6.53 9.41
C GLU A 39 -2.98 6.43 7.89
N ASP A 40 -3.99 6.84 7.13
CA ASP A 40 -3.88 7.07 5.69
C ASP A 40 -3.19 8.41 5.45
N THR A 41 -2.02 8.37 4.83
CA THR A 41 -1.17 9.55 4.63
C THR A 41 -1.34 10.18 3.25
N GLY A 42 -2.30 9.70 2.45
CA GLY A 42 -2.40 10.03 1.02
C GLY A 42 -1.26 9.48 0.19
N SER A 43 -0.54 8.47 0.70
CA SER A 43 0.54 7.80 -0.02
C SER A 43 -0.05 6.75 -0.96
N LEU A 44 -0.21 7.15 -2.22
CA LEU A 44 -0.81 6.37 -3.29
C LEU A 44 0.24 5.93 -4.30
N ASP A 45 0.07 4.74 -4.86
CA ASP A 45 0.78 4.23 -6.03
C ASP A 45 -0.25 4.02 -7.14
N VAL A 46 0.04 4.49 -8.35
CA VAL A 46 -0.92 4.48 -9.47
C VAL A 46 -0.26 3.94 -10.71
N ALA A 47 -0.81 2.86 -11.25
CA ALA A 47 -0.49 2.32 -12.57
C ALA A 47 -1.72 2.40 -13.47
N GLU A 48 -1.53 2.79 -14.73
CA GLU A 48 -2.62 3.00 -15.69
C GLU A 48 -2.19 2.43 -17.06
N GLY A 49 -3.08 1.66 -17.67
CA GLY A 49 -3.01 1.21 -19.06
C GLY A 49 -4.07 1.92 -19.90
N SER A 50 -3.74 2.31 -21.12
CA SER A 50 -4.69 2.95 -22.04
C SER A 50 -4.51 2.46 -23.47
N ASP A 51 -5.60 2.44 -24.23
CA ASP A 51 -5.65 2.11 -25.65
C ASP A 51 -6.38 3.20 -26.46
N ALA A 52 -6.66 2.92 -27.74
CA ALA A 52 -7.36 3.86 -28.61
C ALA A 52 -8.78 4.22 -28.15
N SER A 53 -9.37 3.45 -27.23
CA SER A 53 -10.70 3.66 -26.66
C SER A 53 -10.65 4.29 -25.25
N GLY A 54 -9.47 4.65 -24.76
CA GLY A 54 -9.26 5.31 -23.47
C GLY A 54 -8.63 4.40 -22.42
N LEU A 55 -8.97 4.61 -21.15
CA LEU A 55 -8.45 3.81 -20.04
C LEU A 55 -8.85 2.34 -20.22
N LEU A 56 -7.86 1.46 -20.22
CA LEU A 56 -8.01 0.01 -20.37
C LEU A 56 -8.03 -0.67 -19.01
N ASP A 57 -7.08 -0.30 -18.16
CA ASP A 57 -6.89 -0.83 -16.82
C ASP A 57 -6.23 0.22 -15.93
N ALA A 58 -6.44 0.09 -14.62
CA ALA A 58 -5.78 0.90 -13.62
C ALA A 58 -5.61 0.10 -12.33
N SER A 59 -4.52 0.37 -11.61
CA SER A 59 -4.33 -0.10 -10.25
C SER A 59 -3.94 1.06 -9.34
N VAL A 60 -4.55 1.10 -8.16
CA VAL A 60 -4.25 2.10 -7.13
C VAL A 60 -3.92 1.39 -5.83
N GLY A 61 -2.67 1.54 -5.39
CA GLY A 61 -2.18 1.05 -4.11
C GLY A 61 -2.25 2.12 -3.02
N VAL A 62 -2.67 1.75 -1.82
CA VAL A 62 -2.77 2.62 -0.64
C VAL A 62 -1.78 2.16 0.41
N THR A 63 -0.95 3.07 0.90
CA THR A 63 0.00 2.83 2.01
C THR A 63 -0.50 3.49 3.29
N TYR A 64 -0.32 2.80 4.42
CA TYR A 64 -0.70 3.32 5.75
C TYR A 64 0.51 3.41 6.67
N THR A 65 0.47 4.36 7.60
CA THR A 65 1.33 4.33 8.80
C THR A 65 0.62 3.55 9.91
N LEU A 66 1.33 2.64 10.56
CA LEU A 66 0.82 1.84 11.68
C LEU A 66 1.19 2.46 13.04
N TRP A 67 0.19 2.59 13.90
CA TRP A 67 0.29 2.97 15.30
C TRP A 67 -0.04 1.76 16.19
N ARG A 68 0.99 1.11 16.75
CA ARG A 68 0.84 -0.02 17.69
C ARG A 68 0.28 0.41 19.05
N ASN A 69 0.53 1.66 19.44
CA ASN A 69 -0.13 2.34 20.55
C ASN A 69 -0.73 3.66 20.01
N PRO A 70 -2.00 3.64 19.57
CA PRO A 70 -2.63 4.81 18.97
C PRO A 70 -2.99 5.91 19.99
N ASP A 71 -3.13 5.57 21.28
CA ASP A 71 -3.45 6.51 22.35
C ASP A 71 -2.25 7.39 22.74
N ASP A 72 -1.03 6.90 22.51
CA ASP A 72 0.22 7.65 22.64
C ASP A 72 1.12 7.43 21.43
N ARG A 73 1.00 8.32 20.44
CA ARG A 73 1.82 8.28 19.21
C ARG A 73 3.31 8.51 19.45
N SER A 74 3.69 9.03 20.62
CA SER A 74 5.10 9.21 20.99
C SER A 74 5.74 7.96 21.60
N ASP A 75 4.93 6.95 21.93
CA ASP A 75 5.40 5.69 22.51
C ASP A 75 6.41 5.01 21.55
N PRO A 76 7.61 4.65 22.03
CA PRO A 76 8.61 3.94 21.23
C PRO A 76 8.13 2.65 20.56
N VAL A 77 7.06 2.02 21.06
CA VAL A 77 6.44 0.84 20.42
C VAL A 77 5.92 1.15 19.01
N ASN A 78 5.62 2.40 18.71
CA ASN A 78 5.21 2.86 17.39
C ASN A 78 6.37 2.96 16.40
N LEU A 79 7.62 2.87 16.84
CA LEU A 79 8.77 2.99 15.94
C LEU A 79 8.97 1.73 15.09
N ALA A 80 9.47 1.95 13.88
CA ALA A 80 9.93 0.88 13.00
C ALA A 80 11.24 0.26 13.53
N ALA A 81 11.44 -1.03 13.25
CA ALA A 81 12.71 -1.69 13.49
C ALA A 81 13.72 -1.29 12.39
N LEU A 82 14.33 -0.12 12.55
CA LEU A 82 15.31 0.40 11.59
C LEU A 82 16.73 -0.04 11.94
N THR A 83 17.54 -0.32 10.90
CA THR A 83 18.97 -0.53 11.07
C THR A 83 19.64 0.74 11.62
N PRO A 84 20.79 0.62 12.32
CA PRO A 84 21.52 1.79 12.81
C PRO A 84 21.88 2.78 11.70
N GLU A 85 22.19 2.27 10.50
CA GLU A 85 22.51 3.08 9.33
C GLU A 85 21.31 3.90 8.84
N ILE A 86 20.16 3.26 8.64
CA ILE A 86 18.93 3.94 8.21
C ILE A 86 18.51 4.97 9.25
N ARG A 87 18.57 4.61 10.54
CA ARG A 87 18.26 5.54 11.64
C ARG A 87 19.17 6.77 11.61
N ALA A 88 20.48 6.57 11.51
CA ALA A 88 21.43 7.68 11.43
C ALA A 88 21.20 8.54 10.17
N ALA A 89 20.81 7.94 9.05
CA ALA A 89 20.48 8.67 7.83
C ALA A 89 19.23 9.56 8.01
N LEU A 90 18.20 9.09 8.71
CA LEU A 90 16.97 9.85 9.00
C LEU A 90 17.19 10.97 10.04
N GLU A 91 18.13 10.79 10.97
CA GLU A 91 18.46 11.78 12.00
C GLU A 91 19.41 12.88 11.48
N ARG A 92 20.08 12.65 10.35
CA ARG A 92 21.03 13.60 9.79
C ARG A 92 20.34 14.85 9.24
N THR A 93 20.59 15.99 9.87
CA THR A 93 20.18 17.30 9.36
C THR A 93 20.88 17.60 8.02
N THR A 94 20.11 17.84 6.97
CA THR A 94 20.65 18.31 5.69
C THR A 94 20.95 19.81 5.76
N PRO A 95 22.09 20.29 5.21
CA PRO A 95 22.46 21.70 5.30
C PRO A 95 21.73 22.62 4.32
N TRP A 96 20.86 22.07 3.45
CA TRP A 96 20.02 22.84 2.53
C TRP A 96 18.54 22.72 2.92
N PRO A 97 17.73 23.76 2.64
CA PRO A 97 16.30 23.72 2.88
C PRO A 97 15.63 22.67 1.97
N ARG A 98 14.51 22.11 2.44
CA ARG A 98 13.73 21.07 1.75
C ARG A 98 12.25 21.44 1.75
N PRO A 99 11.46 20.97 0.76
CA PRO A 99 10.01 21.05 0.82
C PRO A 99 9.45 20.44 2.11
N GLN A 100 8.36 21.02 2.62
CA GLN A 100 7.69 20.50 3.82
C GLN A 100 7.22 19.05 3.64
N TRP A 101 6.64 18.71 2.49
CA TRP A 101 6.18 17.35 2.19
C TRP A 101 7.30 16.31 2.24
N LEU A 102 8.53 16.69 1.88
CA LEU A 102 9.69 15.80 1.91
C LEU A 102 10.16 15.58 3.35
N ILE A 103 10.09 16.61 4.19
CA ILE A 103 10.39 16.50 5.62
C ILE A 103 9.37 15.57 6.28
N GLU A 104 8.08 15.78 6.03
CA GLU A 104 7.00 14.90 6.53
C GLU A 104 7.20 13.45 6.09
N HIS A 105 7.56 13.22 4.82
CA HIS A 105 7.83 11.88 4.30
C HIS A 105 9.00 11.20 5.04
N ILE A 106 10.10 11.93 5.27
CA ILE A 106 11.28 11.41 5.99
C ILE A 106 10.95 11.13 7.46
N GLU A 107 10.17 12.00 8.11
CA GLU A 107 9.73 11.77 9.48
C GLU A 107 8.87 10.52 9.61
N ARG A 108 8.02 10.25 8.60
CA ARG A 108 7.17 9.05 8.56
C ARG A 108 7.95 7.75 8.42
N GLN A 109 9.14 7.76 7.81
CA GLN A 109 10.00 6.57 7.73
C GLN A 109 10.48 6.05 9.10
N ARG A 110 10.26 6.82 10.18
CA ARG A 110 10.52 6.37 11.56
C ARG A 110 9.48 5.38 12.08
N TYR A 111 8.31 5.32 11.46
CA TYR A 111 7.18 4.48 11.86
C TYR A 111 6.95 3.36 10.83
N PRO A 112 6.40 2.21 11.24
CA PRO A 112 6.10 1.12 10.32
C PRO A 112 5.13 1.60 9.24
N GLN A 113 5.53 1.38 7.99
CA GLN A 113 4.70 1.63 6.82
C GLN A 113 4.14 0.30 6.34
N LEU A 114 2.83 0.22 6.20
CA LEU A 114 2.15 -0.89 5.53
C LEU A 114 2.12 -0.56 4.04
N TRP A 115 3.24 -0.82 3.37
CA TRP A 115 3.47 -0.48 1.98
C TRP A 115 2.49 -1.18 1.06
N LEU A 116 1.75 -0.40 0.27
CA LEU A 116 0.72 -0.91 -0.63
C LEU A 116 -0.25 -1.88 0.08
N ALA A 117 -0.62 -1.60 1.33
CA ALA A 117 -1.44 -2.51 2.13
C ALA A 117 -2.72 -2.94 1.42
N VAL A 118 -3.33 -2.03 0.66
CA VAL A 118 -4.51 -2.32 -0.17
C VAL A 118 -4.20 -1.93 -1.61
N ARG A 119 -4.60 -2.75 -2.57
CA ARG A 119 -4.60 -2.40 -3.99
C ARG A 119 -5.99 -2.60 -4.55
N THR A 120 -6.50 -1.58 -5.22
CA THR A 120 -7.69 -1.68 -6.06
C THR A 120 -7.23 -1.82 -7.50
N THR A 121 -7.64 -2.89 -8.16
CA THR A 121 -7.35 -3.11 -9.58
C THR A 121 -8.66 -3.12 -10.36
N TRP A 122 -8.73 -2.29 -11.40
CA TRP A 122 -9.86 -2.16 -12.30
C TRP A 122 -9.45 -2.46 -13.73
N ARG A 123 -10.35 -3.09 -14.48
CA ARG A 123 -10.19 -3.36 -15.91
C ARG A 123 -11.52 -3.12 -16.61
N ARG A 124 -11.49 -2.35 -17.70
CA ARG A 124 -12.67 -1.95 -18.48
C ARG A 124 -13.53 -3.15 -18.89
N ASP A 125 -12.88 -4.19 -19.38
CA ASP A 125 -13.53 -5.37 -19.94
C ASP A 125 -13.84 -6.44 -18.86
N GLY A 126 -13.53 -6.15 -17.60
CA GLY A 126 -13.66 -7.08 -16.49
C GLY A 126 -12.73 -8.28 -16.60
N GLY A 127 -13.18 -9.44 -16.10
CA GLY A 127 -12.44 -10.70 -16.22
C GLY A 127 -11.09 -10.69 -15.51
N ILE A 128 -10.97 -9.92 -14.43
CA ILE A 128 -9.77 -9.96 -13.58
C ILE A 128 -9.78 -11.28 -12.83
N ASP A 129 -8.74 -12.08 -12.97
CA ASP A 129 -8.53 -13.24 -12.12
C ASP A 129 -8.08 -12.77 -10.73
N LEU A 130 -8.89 -13.06 -9.72
CA LEU A 130 -8.60 -12.65 -8.35
C LEU A 130 -7.33 -13.29 -7.79
N ALA A 131 -7.06 -14.55 -8.14
CA ALA A 131 -5.88 -15.25 -7.66
C ALA A 131 -4.62 -14.61 -8.26
N GLU A 132 -4.61 -14.39 -9.57
CA GLU A 132 -3.52 -13.70 -10.28
C GLU A 132 -3.28 -12.31 -9.70
N ALA A 133 -4.35 -11.50 -9.53
CA ALA A 133 -4.23 -10.16 -8.98
C ALA A 133 -3.69 -10.13 -7.54
N LEU A 134 -4.08 -11.11 -6.70
CA LEU A 134 -3.58 -11.24 -5.33
C LEU A 134 -2.11 -11.64 -5.30
N VAL A 135 -1.71 -12.58 -6.16
CA VAL A 135 -0.33 -13.04 -6.32
C VAL A 135 0.57 -11.91 -6.81
N ASP A 136 0.15 -11.16 -7.83
CA ASP A 136 0.88 -9.99 -8.35
C ASP A 136 1.06 -8.90 -7.29
N HIS A 137 0.00 -8.61 -6.54
CA HIS A 137 0.07 -7.63 -5.46
C HIS A 137 0.99 -8.10 -4.33
N PHE A 138 0.90 -9.37 -3.96
CA PHE A 138 1.80 -9.98 -2.98
C PHE A 138 3.26 -9.86 -3.41
N ASP A 139 3.55 -10.19 -4.66
CA ASP A 139 4.89 -10.13 -5.26
C ASP A 139 5.49 -8.73 -5.24
N ASP A 140 4.67 -7.70 -5.47
CA ASP A 140 5.06 -6.29 -5.42
C ASP A 140 5.38 -5.76 -4.02
N VAL A 141 4.71 -6.28 -2.98
CA VAL A 141 5.00 -5.93 -1.58
C VAL A 141 6.26 -6.61 -1.11
N VAL A 142 6.40 -7.90 -1.42
CA VAL A 142 7.59 -8.69 -1.17
C VAL A 142 8.84 -8.02 -1.75
N GLY A 143 8.80 -7.59 -3.01
CA GLY A 143 9.92 -6.91 -3.66
C GLY A 143 10.29 -5.54 -3.05
N ARG A 144 9.46 -5.00 -2.14
CA ARG A 144 9.72 -3.74 -1.42
C ARG A 144 10.22 -3.94 0.01
N ASP A 145 9.86 -5.05 0.67
CA ASP A 145 10.24 -5.33 2.08
C ASP A 145 11.62 -6.02 2.15
N ASP A 146 11.94 -6.88 1.20
CA ASP A 146 13.18 -7.65 1.17
C ASP A 146 14.11 -7.17 0.05
N GLY A 147 15.32 -6.74 0.41
CA GLY A 147 16.39 -6.40 -0.54
C GLY A 147 16.87 -7.61 -1.38
N GLU A 148 17.98 -7.41 -2.11
CA GLU A 148 18.54 -8.32 -3.15
C GLU A 148 18.56 -9.84 -2.85
N ASP A 149 18.54 -10.28 -1.58
CA ASP A 149 18.61 -11.70 -1.17
C ASP A 149 17.33 -12.52 -1.44
N TRP A 150 16.18 -11.90 -1.73
CA TRP A 150 14.93 -12.65 -1.95
C TRP A 150 14.73 -13.14 -3.39
N ALA A 151 15.47 -12.60 -4.36
CA ALA A 151 15.26 -12.87 -5.78
C ALA A 151 15.34 -14.37 -6.15
N ASP A 152 16.23 -15.11 -5.50
CA ASP A 152 16.49 -16.53 -5.81
C ASP A 152 15.39 -17.48 -5.33
N HIS A 153 14.63 -17.11 -4.30
CA HIS A 153 13.58 -17.96 -3.71
C HIS A 153 12.16 -17.46 -4.01
N ARG A 154 12.03 -16.24 -4.54
CA ARG A 154 10.76 -15.55 -4.85
C ARG A 154 9.80 -16.41 -5.66
N SER A 155 10.25 -17.01 -6.77
CA SER A 155 9.36 -17.79 -7.65
C SER A 155 8.82 -19.07 -7.00
N ALA A 156 9.60 -19.73 -6.13
CA ALA A 156 9.15 -20.94 -5.45
C ALA A 156 8.19 -20.62 -4.30
N ALA A 157 8.51 -19.57 -3.52
CA ALA A 157 7.65 -19.08 -2.46
C ALA A 157 6.31 -18.59 -3.01
N LEU A 158 6.31 -17.86 -4.12
CA LEU A 158 5.09 -17.35 -4.76
C LEU A 158 4.19 -18.49 -5.26
N ARG A 159 4.75 -19.51 -5.92
CA ARG A 159 3.99 -20.70 -6.34
C ARG A 159 3.41 -21.46 -5.16
N ALA A 160 4.19 -21.67 -4.10
CA ALA A 160 3.69 -22.34 -2.90
C ALA A 160 2.57 -21.54 -2.21
N ALA A 161 2.63 -20.21 -2.28
CA ALA A 161 1.61 -19.34 -1.74
C ALA A 161 0.33 -19.35 -2.61
N GLU A 162 0.48 -19.38 -3.93
CA GLU A 162 -0.61 -19.56 -4.90
C GLU A 162 -1.31 -20.91 -4.74
N GLU A 163 -0.55 -22.01 -4.60
CA GLU A 163 -1.10 -23.35 -4.34
C GLU A 163 -1.85 -23.45 -3.01
N ALA A 164 -1.56 -22.54 -2.07
CA ALA A 164 -2.15 -22.52 -0.73
C ALA A 164 -3.34 -21.57 -0.59
N LEU A 165 -3.85 -21.00 -1.69
CA LEU A 165 -5.02 -20.14 -1.69
C LEU A 165 -6.26 -20.86 -1.11
N ARG A 166 -7.00 -20.16 -0.25
CA ARG A 166 -8.18 -20.71 0.43
C ARG A 166 -9.38 -19.78 0.27
N ALA A 167 -10.54 -20.37 0.03
CA ALA A 167 -11.80 -19.64 0.05
C ALA A 167 -12.11 -19.17 1.48
N THR A 168 -12.52 -17.91 1.60
CA THR A 168 -12.88 -17.25 2.86
C THR A 168 -13.88 -16.12 2.56
N THR A 169 -14.08 -15.21 3.51
CA THR A 169 -14.91 -14.02 3.34
C THR A 169 -14.23 -12.78 3.90
N ILE A 170 -14.51 -11.62 3.32
CA ILE A 170 -14.09 -10.30 3.81
C ILE A 170 -15.27 -9.33 3.81
N GLN A 171 -15.23 -8.32 4.67
CA GLN A 171 -16.19 -7.21 4.62
C GLN A 171 -15.72 -6.15 3.61
N ILE A 172 -16.59 -5.75 2.68
CA ILE A 172 -16.43 -4.60 1.80
C ILE A 172 -17.66 -3.72 1.93
N ASP A 173 -17.50 -2.46 2.34
CA ASP A 173 -18.61 -1.51 2.54
C ASP A 173 -19.74 -2.11 3.42
N ALA A 174 -19.34 -2.82 4.49
CA ALA A 174 -20.21 -3.54 5.42
C ALA A 174 -21.03 -4.70 4.82
N VAL A 175 -20.68 -5.15 3.61
CA VAL A 175 -21.23 -6.34 2.96
C VAL A 175 -20.21 -7.47 3.04
N THR A 176 -20.67 -8.67 3.39
CA THR A 176 -19.83 -9.88 3.36
C THR A 176 -19.66 -10.34 1.92
N SER A 177 -18.43 -10.37 1.43
CA SER A 177 -18.07 -10.82 0.09
C SER A 177 -17.25 -12.10 0.14
N GLU A 178 -17.43 -12.96 -0.86
CA GLU A 178 -16.54 -14.10 -1.07
C GLU A 178 -15.12 -13.61 -1.38
N ALA A 179 -14.14 -14.26 -0.77
CA ALA A 179 -12.75 -13.86 -0.82
C ALA A 179 -11.85 -15.08 -0.96
N VAL A 180 -10.61 -14.80 -1.35
CA VAL A 180 -9.52 -15.78 -1.36
C VAL A 180 -8.39 -15.23 -0.51
N GLU A 181 -7.85 -16.05 0.39
CA GLU A 181 -6.70 -15.69 1.22
C GLU A 181 -5.49 -16.56 0.94
N MET A 182 -4.32 -15.97 1.16
CA MET A 182 -3.01 -16.57 1.12
C MET A 182 -2.43 -16.50 2.54
N ASP A 183 -2.65 -17.56 3.32
CA ASP A 183 -2.27 -17.66 4.73
C ASP A 183 -1.08 -18.60 4.98
N SER A 184 -0.30 -18.94 3.96
CA SER A 184 0.83 -19.88 4.09
C SER A 184 2.21 -19.24 4.13
N HIS A 185 2.37 -18.00 3.67
CA HIS A 185 3.67 -17.34 3.65
C HIS A 185 4.17 -17.05 5.07
N GLU A 186 5.47 -17.12 5.35
CA GLU A 186 5.97 -17.01 6.73
C GLU A 186 5.85 -15.61 7.36
N THR A 187 5.97 -14.54 6.56
CA THR A 187 6.05 -13.15 7.04
C THR A 187 4.86 -12.28 6.64
N LEU A 188 4.10 -12.71 5.64
CA LEU A 188 3.02 -11.92 5.03
C LEU A 188 1.71 -12.70 5.01
N TYR A 189 0.62 -11.96 5.08
CA TYR A 189 -0.74 -12.45 4.88
C TYR A 189 -1.34 -11.67 3.72
N ALA A 190 -2.11 -12.36 2.88
CA ALA A 190 -2.84 -11.71 1.80
C ALA A 190 -4.29 -12.17 1.75
N ILE A 191 -5.18 -11.27 1.36
CA ILE A 191 -6.58 -11.59 1.08
C ILE A 191 -7.10 -10.70 -0.04
N GLY A 192 -7.91 -11.25 -0.93
CA GLY A 192 -8.53 -10.49 -2.00
C GLY A 192 -9.99 -10.87 -2.21
N ALA A 193 -10.75 -9.95 -2.79
CA ALA A 193 -12.14 -10.18 -3.18
C ALA A 193 -12.52 -9.33 -4.39
N HIS A 194 -13.54 -9.78 -5.11
CA HIS A 194 -14.20 -8.95 -6.12
C HIS A 194 -15.04 -7.87 -5.43
N ALA A 195 -14.77 -6.61 -5.75
CA ALA A 195 -15.60 -5.48 -5.36
C ALA A 195 -16.73 -5.25 -6.39
N SER A 196 -16.48 -5.61 -7.65
CA SER A 196 -17.45 -5.58 -8.75
C SER A 196 -17.01 -6.54 -9.86
N PRO A 197 -17.80 -6.73 -10.94
CA PRO A 197 -17.37 -7.50 -12.10
C PRO A 197 -16.11 -6.98 -12.80
N THR A 198 -15.78 -5.69 -12.60
CA THR A 198 -14.63 -5.01 -13.22
C THR A 198 -13.57 -4.59 -12.22
N THR A 199 -13.73 -4.93 -10.94
CA THR A 199 -12.86 -4.44 -9.86
C THR A 199 -12.58 -5.52 -8.83
N VAL A 200 -11.31 -5.71 -8.52
CA VAL A 200 -10.86 -6.50 -7.38
C VAL A 200 -10.15 -5.60 -6.39
N ALA A 201 -10.23 -5.95 -5.11
CA ALA A 201 -9.38 -5.41 -4.09
C ALA A 201 -8.58 -6.52 -3.44
N THR A 202 -7.29 -6.25 -3.26
CA THR A 202 -6.33 -7.15 -2.64
C THR A 202 -5.66 -6.43 -1.47
N VAL A 203 -5.40 -7.17 -0.42
CA VAL A 203 -4.79 -6.70 0.82
C VAL A 203 -3.57 -7.55 1.08
N VAL A 204 -2.43 -6.93 1.38
CA VAL A 204 -1.20 -7.62 1.77
C VAL A 204 -0.63 -6.94 3.00
N LEU A 205 -0.43 -7.71 4.08
CA LEU A 205 -0.03 -7.18 5.38
C LEU A 205 1.08 -8.02 6.01
N PRO A 206 2.03 -7.41 6.74
CA PRO A 206 2.96 -8.15 7.57
C PRO A 206 2.25 -8.91 8.68
N ARG A 207 2.46 -10.22 8.77
CA ARG A 207 1.81 -11.10 9.76
C ARG A 207 1.95 -10.62 11.19
N ARG A 208 3.15 -10.15 11.52
CA ARG A 208 3.48 -9.65 12.87
C ARG A 208 2.61 -8.46 13.30
N GLU A 209 2.02 -7.74 12.34
CA GLU A 209 1.20 -6.56 12.60
C GLU A 209 -0.31 -6.85 12.54
N LEU A 210 -0.75 -8.05 12.12
CA LEU A 210 -2.17 -8.39 11.98
C LEU A 210 -2.98 -8.19 13.27
N ARG A 211 -2.35 -8.36 14.43
CA ARG A 211 -3.00 -8.12 15.73
C ARG A 211 -3.41 -6.66 15.99
N TYR A 212 -2.95 -5.72 15.16
CA TYR A 212 -3.26 -4.29 15.26
C TYR A 212 -4.19 -3.82 14.13
N VAL A 213 -4.55 -4.71 13.19
CA VAL A 213 -5.26 -4.34 11.97
C VAL A 213 -6.53 -5.17 11.82
N ASP A 214 -7.67 -4.51 11.90
CA ASP A 214 -8.94 -5.08 11.49
C ASP A 214 -9.03 -5.06 9.96
N ILE A 215 -9.03 -6.24 9.35
CA ILE A 215 -9.08 -6.38 7.89
C ILE A 215 -10.53 -6.31 7.42
N ALA A 216 -10.98 -5.09 7.15
CA ALA A 216 -12.22 -4.80 6.46
C ALA A 216 -11.96 -3.67 5.46
N LEU A 217 -12.65 -3.72 4.32
CA LEU A 217 -12.52 -2.73 3.26
C LEU A 217 -13.72 -1.80 3.22
N ALA A 218 -13.47 -0.56 2.83
CA ALA A 218 -14.50 0.39 2.45
C ALA A 218 -14.02 1.23 1.27
N THR A 219 -14.98 1.81 0.55
CA THR A 219 -14.70 2.89 -0.39
C THR A 219 -13.93 3.98 0.35
N ARG A 220 -12.69 4.17 -0.08
CA ARG A 220 -11.76 5.10 0.53
C ARG A 220 -12.34 6.51 0.36
N PRO A 221 -12.54 7.27 1.45
CA PRO A 221 -12.94 8.66 1.31
C PRO A 221 -11.84 9.45 0.59
N PRO A 222 -12.17 10.62 0.02
CA PRO A 222 -11.15 11.56 -0.41
C PRO A 222 -10.13 11.77 0.72
N GLY A 223 -8.88 11.47 0.45
CA GLY A 223 -7.75 11.69 1.34
C GLY A 223 -7.46 13.19 1.51
N PRO A 224 -6.46 13.53 2.34
CA PRO A 224 -6.14 14.93 2.66
C PRO A 224 -5.66 15.77 1.48
N PHE A 225 -5.35 15.14 0.34
CA PHE A 225 -4.90 15.78 -0.90
C PHE A 225 -5.91 15.58 -2.05
N ASP A 226 -7.04 14.91 -1.77
CA ASP A 226 -8.10 14.65 -2.73
C ASP A 226 -9.06 15.84 -2.91
#